data_AF-S2DZT3-F1
#
_entry.id   AF-S2DZT3-F1
#
_cell.length_a   1.000
_cell.length_b   1.000
_cell.length_c   1.000
_cell.angle_alpha   90.00
_cell.angle_beta   90.00
_cell.angle_gamma   90.00
#
_symmetry.space_group_name_H-M   'P 1'
#
loop_
_entity.id
_entity.type
_entity.pdbx_description
1 polymer ?
#
loop_
_entity_poly.entity_id
_entity_poly.type
_entity_poly.pdbx_seq_one_letter_code
_entity_poly.pdbx_strand_id
1 'polypeptide(L)'
;MKKLDNLLLNCSSCNLKAIFDLIDSIECDWGEHVVIQCTNCEELFSIDHKCPAFSSIMELIKFNKDLMTKQEILDYGSLSHPC
;
A
#
# COMPACT_ATOMS: atom_id res chain seq x y z
N MET A 1 -0.75 -12.52 -3.71
CA MET A 1 -0.15 -11.72 -2.63
C MET A 1 0.17 -12.59 -1.42
N LYS A 2 1.43 -12.58 -0.96
CA LYS A 2 1.77 -12.97 0.42
C LYS A 2 0.94 -12.07 1.35
N LYS A 3 0.44 -12.61 2.47
CA LYS A 3 -0.31 -11.82 3.46
C LYS A 3 0.53 -10.60 3.85
N LEU A 4 0.07 -9.40 3.50
CA LEU A 4 0.75 -8.14 3.86
C LEU A 4 0.45 -7.70 5.30
N ASP A 5 -0.43 -8.45 5.96
CA ASP A 5 -0.77 -8.33 7.36
C ASP A 5 0.41 -8.69 8.27
N ASN A 6 0.68 -7.85 9.27
CA ASN A 6 1.74 -7.99 10.26
C ASN A 6 3.17 -8.07 9.67
N LEU A 7 3.42 -7.40 8.55
CA LEU A 7 4.77 -7.30 7.97
C LEU A 7 5.56 -6.13 8.54
N LEU A 8 6.83 -6.39 8.89
CA LEU A 8 7.78 -5.35 9.28
C LEU A 8 8.41 -4.72 8.02
N LEU A 9 8.02 -3.48 7.70
CA LEU A 9 8.44 -2.78 6.49
C LEU A 9 9.09 -1.43 6.82
N ASN A 10 10.00 -0.96 5.97
CA ASN A 10 10.46 0.43 5.98
C ASN A 10 9.32 1.32 5.44
N CYS A 11 8.75 2.17 6.29
CA CYS A 11 7.71 3.12 5.88
C CYS A 11 8.34 4.33 5.17
N SER A 12 7.83 4.69 3.99
CA SER A 12 8.31 5.87 3.24
C SER A 12 7.85 7.21 3.84
N SER A 13 6.77 7.21 4.64
CA SER A 13 6.22 8.42 5.26
C SER A 13 7.01 8.82 6.53
N CYS A 14 7.20 7.88 7.47
CA CYS A 14 7.95 8.15 8.71
C CYS A 14 9.43 7.76 8.69
N ASN A 15 9.92 7.09 7.63
CA ASN A 15 11.30 6.61 7.50
C ASN A 15 11.76 5.66 8.63
N LEU A 16 10.82 4.98 9.29
CA LEU A 16 11.09 3.97 10.32
C LEU A 16 10.63 2.59 9.86
N LYS A 17 11.23 1.54 10.44
CA LYS A 17 10.68 0.19 10.34
C LYS A 17 9.49 0.07 11.29
N ALA A 18 8.33 -0.28 10.75
CA ALA A 18 7.12 -0.46 11.52
C ALA A 18 6.36 -1.70 11.03
N ILE A 19 5.50 -2.24 11.89
CA ILE A 19 4.55 -3.26 11.50
C ILE A 19 3.46 -2.59 10.66
N PHE A 20 2.98 -3.28 9.64
CA PHE A 20 1.84 -2.84 8.85
C PHE A 20 0.64 -3.75 9.07
N ASP A 21 -0.51 -3.13 9.31
CA ASP A 21 -1.79 -3.83 9.47
C ASP A 21 -2.58 -3.76 8.16
N LEU A 22 -3.25 -4.85 7.81
CA LEU A 22 -4.09 -4.94 6.63
C LEU A 22 -5.51 -4.46 6.94
N ILE A 23 -6.04 -3.57 6.11
CA ILE A 23 -7.42 -3.12 6.14
C ILE A 23 -8.06 -3.56 4.82
N ASP A 24 -8.88 -4.61 4.91
CA ASP A 24 -9.46 -5.31 3.76
C ASP A 24 -10.56 -4.51 3.03
N SER A 25 -11.12 -3.48 3.67
CA SER A 25 -12.09 -2.58 3.06
C SER A 25 -12.04 -1.22 3.73
N ILE A 26 -11.72 -0.19 2.95
CA ILE A 26 -11.87 1.22 3.29
C ILE A 26 -12.52 1.96 2.13
N GLU A 27 -13.51 2.80 2.42
CA GLU A 27 -14.21 3.59 1.42
C GLU A 27 -13.50 4.92 1.13
N CYS A 28 -13.48 5.30 -0.15
CA CYS A 28 -13.16 6.66 -0.59
C CYS A 28 -14.18 7.10 -1.66
N ASP A 29 -14.04 8.32 -2.17
CA ASP A 29 -14.95 8.90 -3.19
C ASP A 29 -15.05 8.07 -4.49
N TRP A 30 -14.09 7.19 -4.75
CA TRP A 30 -14.04 6.34 -5.94
C TRP A 30 -14.34 4.86 -5.68
N GLY A 31 -14.75 4.51 -4.45
CA GLY A 31 -15.15 3.16 -4.07
C GLY A 31 -14.33 2.57 -2.93
N GLU A 32 -14.49 1.26 -2.75
CA GLU A 32 -13.77 0.49 -1.73
C GLU A 32 -12.35 0.14 -2.17
N HIS A 33 -11.45 0.10 -1.19
CA HIS A 33 -10.05 -0.21 -1.37
C HIS A 33 -9.52 -1.16 -0.31
N VAL A 34 -8.47 -1.90 -0.69
CA VAL A 34 -7.60 -2.60 0.25
C VAL A 34 -6.38 -1.73 0.52
N VAL A 35 -6.11 -1.46 1.79
CA VAL A 35 -4.96 -0.66 2.22
C VAL A 35 -4.15 -1.36 3.29
N ILE A 36 -2.89 -0.98 3.43
CA ILE A 36 -2.08 -1.29 4.61
C ILE A 36 -1.79 -0.03 5.40
N GLN A 37 -1.82 -0.13 6.72
CA GLN A 37 -1.58 0.98 7.64
C GLN A 37 -0.25 0.82 8.36
N CYS A 38 0.59 1.85 8.36
CA CYS A 38 1.77 1.89 9.21
C CYS A 38 1.37 2.07 10.69
N THR A 39 1.65 1.08 11.54
CA THR A 39 1.34 1.16 12.98
C THR A 39 2.07 2.26 13.75
N ASN A 40 3.11 2.88 13.14
CA ASN A 40 3.88 3.95 13.76
C ASN A 40 3.37 5.36 13.42
N CYS A 41 2.95 5.62 12.18
CA CYS A 41 2.54 6.96 11.74
C CYS A 41 1.14 7.01 11.13
N GLU A 42 0.40 5.90 11.18
CA GLU A 42 -0.98 5.74 10.73
C GLU A 42 -1.22 5.99 9.24
N GLU A 43 -0.16 6.21 8.45
CA GLU A 43 -0.21 6.38 7.00
C GLU A 43 -0.81 5.14 6.32
N LEU A 44 -1.74 5.39 5.39
CA LEU A 44 -2.45 4.37 4.62
C LEU A 44 -1.88 4.27 3.21
N PHE A 45 -1.56 3.05 2.80
CA PHE A 45 -1.07 2.77 1.46
C PHE A 45 -2.03 1.86 0.71
N SER A 46 -2.52 2.29 -0.46
CA SER A 46 -3.33 1.41 -1.31
C SER A 46 -2.48 0.32 -1.93
N ILE A 47 -2.98 -0.91 -1.90
CA ILE A 47 -2.26 -2.10 -2.36
C ILE A 47 -2.94 -2.83 -3.52
N ASP A 48 -4.20 -2.49 -3.78
CA ASP A 48 -5.01 -3.02 -4.88
C ASP A 48 -4.76 -2.26 -6.18
N HIS A 49 -4.92 -0.94 -6.14
CA HIS A 49 -4.73 -0.05 -7.27
C HIS A 49 -4.39 1.37 -6.82
N LYS A 50 -3.90 2.18 -7.75
CA LYS A 50 -3.50 3.55 -7.42
C LYS A 50 -4.74 4.40 -7.12
N CYS A 51 -4.80 4.96 -5.92
CA CYS A 51 -5.87 5.84 -5.46
C CYS A 51 -5.32 7.19 -5.00
N PRO A 52 -5.89 8.34 -5.43
CA PRO A 52 -5.47 9.67 -4.96
C PRO A 52 -5.68 9.90 -3.46
N ALA A 53 -6.59 9.15 -2.83
CA ALA A 53 -6.91 9.28 -1.41
C ALA A 53 -5.86 8.66 -0.48
N PHE A 54 -4.98 7.80 -1.01
CA PHE A 54 -4.04 7.02 -0.21
C PHE A 54 -2.62 7.14 -0.78
N SER A 55 -1.62 6.89 0.07
CA SER A 55 -0.24 6.77 -0.39
C SER A 55 -0.07 5.52 -1.27
N SER A 56 0.90 5.56 -2.19
CA SER A 56 1.08 4.46 -3.14
C SER A 56 2.02 3.39 -2.58
N ILE A 57 1.65 2.11 -2.67
CA ILE A 57 2.55 0.99 -2.32
C ILE A 57 3.88 1.03 -3.10
N MET A 58 3.92 1.68 -4.27
CA MET A 58 5.15 1.91 -5.03
C MET A 58 6.21 2.68 -4.25
N GLU A 59 5.83 3.53 -3.30
CA GLU A 59 6.77 4.23 -2.44
C GLU A 59 7.38 3.30 -1.39
N LEU A 60 6.60 2.36 -0.86
CA LEU A 60 7.09 1.31 0.04
C LEU A 60 8.05 0.36 -0.69
N ILE A 61 7.75 -0.04 -1.94
CA ILE A 61 8.59 -0.98 -2.69
C ILE A 61 10.02 -0.46 -2.90
N LYS A 62 10.21 0.88 -3.02
CA LYS A 62 11.55 1.49 -3.16
C LYS A 62 12.49 1.09 -2.03
N PHE A 63 11.95 0.92 -0.82
CA PHE A 63 12.69 0.53 0.38
C PHE A 63 12.52 -0.95 0.76
N ASN A 64 11.57 -1.65 0.12
CA ASN A 64 11.18 -3.03 0.41
C ASN A 64 11.06 -3.81 -0.91
N LYS A 65 12.19 -4.08 -1.58
CA LYS A 65 12.25 -4.60 -2.96
C LYS A 65 11.55 -5.95 -3.18
N ASP A 66 11.38 -6.74 -2.13
CA ASP A 66 10.77 -8.08 -2.19
C ASP A 66 9.28 -8.09 -1.80
N LEU A 67 8.67 -6.90 -1.67
CA LEU A 67 7.27 -6.75 -1.25
C LEU A 67 6.28 -7.22 -2.32
N MET A 68 6.56 -6.95 -3.60
CA MET A 68 5.70 -7.31 -4.73
C MET A 68 6.54 -7.84 -5.89
N THR A 69 5.95 -8.76 -6.66
CA THR A 69 6.52 -9.22 -7.92
C THR A 69 6.38 -8.16 -9.01
N LYS A 70 7.17 -8.28 -10.09
CA LYS A 70 7.06 -7.38 -11.25
C LYS A 70 5.65 -7.39 -11.86
N GLN A 71 4.97 -8.54 -11.86
CA GLN A 71 3.61 -8.64 -12.38
C GLN A 71 2.63 -7.88 -11.50
N GLU A 72 2.68 -8.07 -10.18
CA GLU A 72 1.82 -7.34 -9.23
C GLU A 72 2.02 -5.82 -9.32
N ILE A 73 3.25 -5.35 -9.59
CA ILE A 73 3.54 -3.93 -9.84
C ILE A 73 2.86 -3.41 -11.12
N LEU A 74 2.90 -4.19 -12.20
CA LEU A 74 2.25 -3.82 -13.46
C LEU A 74 0.73 -3.78 -13.31
N ASP A 75 0.17 -4.78 -12.62
CA ASP A 75 -1.27 -4.88 -12.37
C ASP A 75 -1.75 -3.68 -11.55
N TYR A 76 -1.04 -3.33 -10.46
CA TYR A 76 -1.32 -2.15 -9.63
C TYR A 76 -1.32 -0.84 -10.43
N GLY A 77 -0.38 -0.66 -11.36
CA GLY A 77 -0.28 0.55 -12.18
C GLY A 77 -1.33 0.65 -13.29
N SER A 78 -1.91 -0.49 -13.70
CA SER A 78 -2.91 -0.55 -14.77
C SER A 78 -4.32 -0.14 -14.31
N LEU A 79 -4.58 -0.27 -13.01
CA LEU A 79 -5.83 0.09 -12.37
C LEU A 79 -5.60 1.43 -11.68
N SER A 80 -6.22 2.48 -12.19
CA SER A 80 -6.18 3.79 -11.55
C SER A 80 -7.47 4.54 -11.83
N HIS A 81 -7.93 5.28 -10.82
CA HIS A 81 -9.08 6.15 -10.98
C HIS A 81 -8.73 7.31 -11.93
N PRO A 82 -9.67 7.77 -12.78
CA PRO A 82 -9.46 8.96 -13.58
C PRO A 82 -9.12 10.17 -12.69
N CYS A 83 -8.08 10.89 -13.09
CA CYS A 83 -7.53 12.04 -12.38
C CYS A 83 -8.37 13.32 -12.57
#